data_AF-A0A7J5EEA8-F1
#
_entry.id   AF-A0A7J5EEA8-F1
#
_cell.length_a   1.000
_cell.length_b   1.000
_cell.length_c   1.000
_cell.angle_alpha   90.00
_cell.angle_beta   90.00
_cell.angle_gamma   90.00
#
_symmetry.space_group_name_H-M   'P 1'
#
loop_
_entity.id
_entity.type
_entity.pdbx_description
1 polymer ?
#
loop_
_entity_poly.entity_id
_entity_poly.type
_entity_poly.pdbx_seq_one_letter_code
_entity_poly.pdbx_strand_id
1 'polypeptide(L)'
;MKKLITTALLSLLCIIALAQAPHSFEYQAVVRDASGNILVSQAVGIQITLKQGSPSSTSTYQETFSTTTNLYGLVNLQIGTGTTGDDFTTIDWANGPYFIEVALDATGGTSYSVMGTSQLLSVPYALHAKTVEIDNVDDADNDPTNEIELPSTANVGDVLTWDGSNWISSPKSGGKTYLILSGDITDSEAAIKISEELGSNTQFIYIENTTNLTTVDLSQVSELVGLKIMDNSSLASVNFSGLETVFSDNMIINNANLNTLYFTSLKNTNNLVFTDNPLITSLNLSNLEIIKYGIQFDRCSGLTSIDLSNLKKTNQITFSSTSLTSLNFPSLESTGFTVNTSINISGNTNLNSITFSPNAANIGFSINTISITGNTSLTTIYLPFYEVFMCYLNNNSVSSITHSNLFITNGGEYNITMNKLTSSSVNYILNHFVGIVPTQVSVNYFLESQTPPAPPTGQGLVDKNTLISNGNNVMTD
;
A
#
# COMPACT_ATOMS: atom_id res chain seq x y z
N MET A 1 -19.00 18.84 31.52
CA MET A 1 -18.48 19.57 32.70
C MET A 1 -18.43 18.73 33.97
N LYS A 2 -19.54 18.16 34.48
CA LYS A 2 -19.54 17.37 35.73
C LYS A 2 -18.55 16.19 35.72
N LYS A 3 -18.46 15.45 34.60
CA LYS A 3 -17.51 14.33 34.43
C LYS A 3 -16.03 14.77 34.45
N LEU A 4 -15.70 15.94 33.89
CA LEU A 4 -14.32 16.46 33.84
C LEU A 4 -13.83 16.90 35.23
N ILE A 5 -14.72 17.51 36.02
CA ILE A 5 -14.43 17.95 37.39
C ILE A 5 -14.21 16.73 38.30
N THR A 6 -15.00 15.67 38.15
CA THR A 6 -14.80 14.44 38.94
C THR A 6 -13.49 13.74 38.59
N THR A 7 -13.07 13.69 37.33
CA THR A 7 -11.79 13.06 36.94
C THR A 7 -10.58 13.90 37.39
N ALA A 8 -10.68 15.23 37.31
CA ALA A 8 -9.64 16.14 37.79
C ALA A 8 -9.50 16.09 39.33
N LEU A 9 -10.62 15.99 40.05
CA LEU A 9 -10.60 15.85 41.52
C LEU A 9 -9.99 14.51 41.95
N LEU A 10 -10.30 13.42 41.24
CA LEU A 10 -9.77 12.10 41.56
C LEU A 10 -8.26 11.99 41.28
N SER A 11 -7.77 12.61 40.20
CA SER A 11 -6.34 12.67 39.89
C SER A 11 -5.56 13.55 40.87
N LEU A 12 -6.16 14.64 41.37
CA LEU A 12 -5.56 15.48 42.42
C LEU A 12 -5.44 14.76 43.77
N LEU A 13 -6.36 13.84 44.08
CA LEU A 13 -6.36 13.02 45.29
C LEU A 13 -5.26 11.95 45.31
N CYS A 14 -4.78 11.49 44.14
CA CYS A 14 -3.68 10.52 44.05
C CYS A 14 -2.30 11.12 44.34
N ILE A 15 -2.13 12.45 44.21
CA ILE A 15 -0.83 13.12 44.37
C ILE A 15 -0.46 13.30 45.86
N ILE A 16 -1.39 13.05 46.78
CA ILE A 16 -1.20 13.32 48.22
C ILE A 16 -0.84 12.07 49.05
N ALA A 17 -0.61 10.93 48.41
CA ALA A 17 -0.15 9.71 49.10
C ALA A 17 1.35 9.80 49.39
N LEU A 18 1.73 10.44 50.50
CA LEU A 18 3.09 10.37 51.04
C LEU A 18 3.27 9.03 51.76
N ALA A 19 3.45 7.94 51.00
CA ALA A 19 3.77 6.62 51.53
C ALA A 19 5.29 6.47 51.80
N GLN A 20 5.94 7.50 52.34
CA GLN A 20 7.35 7.38 52.74
C GLN A 20 7.39 6.68 54.09
N ALA A 21 8.01 5.49 54.15
CA ALA A 21 8.27 4.84 55.42
C ALA A 21 9.11 5.79 56.31
N PRO A 22 8.85 5.84 57.63
CA PRO A 22 9.67 6.64 58.53
C PRO A 22 11.15 6.24 58.42
N HIS A 23 12.04 7.18 58.13
CA HIS A 23 13.48 6.97 58.04
C HIS A 23 14.13 6.92 59.44
N SER A 24 13.61 6.06 60.32
CA SER A 24 14.10 5.89 61.69
C SER A 24 13.63 4.56 62.28
N PHE A 25 14.32 4.03 63.29
CA PHE A 25 13.89 2.83 64.01
C PHE A 25 14.08 2.93 65.52
N GLU A 26 13.28 2.19 66.27
CA GLU A 26 13.27 2.23 67.74
C GLU A 26 14.42 1.42 68.34
N TYR A 27 15.05 1.96 69.38
CA TYR A 27 16.09 1.33 70.19
C TYR A 27 15.82 1.56 71.67
N GLN A 28 15.89 0.48 72.45
CA GLN A 28 15.64 0.53 73.89
C GLN A 28 16.81 -0.11 74.64
N ALA A 29 17.27 0.56 75.70
CA ALA A 29 18.37 0.06 76.53
C ALA A 29 18.15 0.39 78.01
N VAL A 30 18.74 -0.44 78.88
CA VAL A 30 18.82 -0.19 80.33
C VAL A 30 20.24 0.30 80.64
N VAL A 31 20.35 1.49 81.20
CA VAL A 31 21.62 2.13 81.51
C VAL A 31 22.07 1.78 82.93
N ARG A 32 23.32 1.34 83.06
CA ARG A 32 23.93 0.94 84.32
C ARG A 32 25.25 1.67 84.57
N ASP A 33 25.59 1.85 85.84
CA ASP A 33 26.92 2.31 86.26
C ASP A 33 27.97 1.19 86.17
N ALA A 34 29.24 1.53 86.42
CA ALA A 34 30.35 0.58 86.42
C ALA A 34 30.25 -0.52 87.50
N SER A 35 29.40 -0.34 88.51
CA SER A 35 29.11 -1.34 89.56
C SER A 35 27.92 -2.23 89.21
N GLY A 36 27.27 -2.00 88.06
CA GLY A 36 26.11 -2.75 87.58
C GLY A 36 24.75 -2.24 88.09
N ASN A 37 24.72 -1.15 88.87
CA ASN A 37 23.47 -0.55 89.34
C ASN A 37 22.79 0.22 88.22
N ILE A 38 21.46 0.18 88.17
CA ILE A 38 20.70 0.99 87.20
C ILE A 38 20.79 2.48 87.54
N LEU A 39 20.95 3.32 86.52
CA LEU A 39 20.90 4.78 86.67
C LEU A 39 19.45 5.24 86.59
N VAL A 40 18.84 5.64 87.70
CA VAL A 40 17.41 5.98 87.78
C VAL A 40 17.19 7.48 87.69
N SER A 41 16.29 7.93 86.80
CA SER A 41 15.89 9.35 86.67
C SER A 41 17.08 10.29 86.49
N GLN A 42 18.08 9.84 85.74
CA GLN A 42 19.36 10.54 85.55
C GLN A 42 19.55 10.92 84.08
N ALA A 43 20.04 12.15 83.88
CA ALA A 43 20.44 12.62 82.56
C ALA A 43 21.66 11.83 82.07
N VAL A 44 21.60 11.32 80.85
CA VAL A 44 22.65 10.53 80.20
C VAL A 44 22.83 10.98 78.75
N GLY A 45 24.07 10.94 78.28
CA GLY A 45 24.43 11.17 76.90
C GLY A 45 24.63 9.83 76.21
N ILE A 46 24.01 9.61 75.05
CA ILE A 46 24.19 8.40 74.25
C ILE A 46 24.64 8.78 72.86
N GLN A 47 25.66 8.10 72.35
CA GLN A 47 26.11 8.19 70.97
C GLN A 47 25.86 6.85 70.28
N ILE A 48 25.23 6.92 69.11
CA ILE A 48 24.98 5.78 68.23
C ILE A 48 25.84 5.96 66.99
N THR A 49 26.58 4.92 66.63
CA THR A 49 27.41 4.89 65.41
C THR A 49 27.04 3.66 64.58
N LEU A 50 26.66 3.86 63.32
CA LEU A 50 26.42 2.81 62.34
C LEU A 50 27.68 2.57 61.51
N LYS A 51 28.01 1.31 61.30
CA LYS A 51 29.22 0.83 60.60
C LYS A 51 28.85 -0.21 59.55
N GLN A 52 29.29 -0.03 58.31
CA GLN A 52 29.01 -0.98 57.22
C GLN A 52 30.07 -2.09 57.15
N GLY A 53 29.65 -3.33 56.90
CA GLY A 53 30.50 -4.49 56.59
C GLY A 53 31.17 -5.18 57.78
N SER A 54 31.69 -4.44 58.76
CA SER A 54 32.42 -4.99 59.92
C SER A 54 32.31 -4.09 61.16
N PRO A 55 32.33 -4.63 62.40
CA PRO A 55 32.32 -3.81 63.62
C PRO A 55 33.54 -2.89 63.77
N SER A 56 34.64 -3.17 63.06
CA SER A 56 35.86 -2.36 63.05
C SER A 56 35.93 -1.35 61.91
N SER A 57 34.89 -1.24 61.07
CA SER A 57 34.89 -0.26 59.97
C SER A 57 34.65 1.17 60.47
N THR A 58 34.89 2.13 59.58
CA THR A 58 34.62 3.55 59.84
C THR A 58 33.12 3.79 59.97
N SER A 59 32.76 4.85 60.71
CA SER A 59 31.36 5.30 60.81
C SER A 59 30.79 5.63 59.43
N THR A 60 29.63 5.05 59.10
CA THR A 60 28.79 5.45 57.96
C THR A 60 27.77 6.51 58.39
N TYR A 61 27.33 6.49 59.65
CA TYR A 61 26.41 7.45 60.23
C TYR A 61 26.60 7.51 61.74
N GLN A 62 26.63 8.70 62.34
CA GLN A 62 26.72 8.87 63.79
C GLN A 62 25.74 9.92 64.29
N GLU A 63 25.05 9.64 65.40
CA GLU A 63 24.16 10.61 66.05
C GLU A 63 24.29 10.56 67.56
N THR A 64 23.82 11.63 68.22
CA THR A 64 23.85 11.77 69.66
C THR A 64 22.48 12.10 70.23
N PHE A 65 22.23 11.63 71.45
CA PHE A 65 21.03 11.83 72.22
C PHE A 65 21.37 12.30 73.63
N SER A 66 20.72 13.35 74.09
CA SER A 66 20.71 13.77 75.50
C SER A 66 19.33 13.44 76.07
N THR A 67 19.25 12.38 76.88
CA THR A 67 17.99 11.85 77.41
C THR A 67 18.06 11.62 78.91
N THR A 68 16.93 11.30 79.55
CA THR A 68 16.86 10.97 80.98
C THR A 68 16.31 9.56 81.14
N THR A 69 16.99 8.73 81.93
CA THR A 69 16.53 7.36 82.22
C THR A 69 15.25 7.38 83.05
N ASN A 70 14.39 6.37 82.91
CA ASN A 70 13.19 6.27 83.75
C ASN A 70 13.45 5.58 85.12
N LEU A 71 12.38 5.29 85.88
CA LEU A 71 12.45 4.60 87.19
C LEU A 71 13.10 3.20 87.15
N TYR A 72 13.23 2.61 85.96
CA TYR A 72 13.84 1.30 85.73
C TYR A 72 15.22 1.41 85.06
N GLY A 73 15.77 2.62 84.90
CA GLY A 73 17.02 2.87 84.20
C GLY A 73 16.92 2.77 82.67
N LEU A 74 15.71 2.76 82.12
CA LEU A 74 15.45 2.56 80.69
C LEU A 74 15.54 3.87 79.91
N VAL A 75 16.05 3.79 78.69
CA VAL A 75 15.96 4.82 77.64
C VAL A 75 15.25 4.26 76.42
N ASN A 76 14.43 5.09 75.77
CA ASN A 76 13.84 4.83 74.46
C ASN A 76 14.39 5.87 73.49
N LEU A 77 15.02 5.41 72.42
CA LEU A 77 15.64 6.24 71.39
C LEU A 77 15.03 5.88 70.05
N GLN A 78 14.85 6.89 69.19
CA GLN A 78 14.49 6.70 67.80
C GLN A 78 15.71 7.03 66.94
N ILE A 79 16.43 5.99 66.52
CA ILE A 79 17.67 6.10 65.74
C ILE A 79 17.34 6.66 64.36
N GLY A 80 18.08 7.69 63.93
CA GLY A 80 17.80 8.49 62.72
C GLY A 80 17.15 9.85 63.00
N THR A 81 16.91 10.19 64.27
CA THR A 81 16.32 11.48 64.70
C THR A 81 17.17 12.25 65.71
N GLY A 82 18.35 11.72 66.06
CA GLY A 82 19.26 12.35 67.00
C GLY A 82 19.95 13.58 66.43
N THR A 83 20.79 14.21 67.25
CA THR A 83 21.63 15.32 66.77
C THR A 83 22.83 14.74 66.01
N THR A 84 22.94 15.04 64.72
CA THR A 84 23.97 14.54 63.82
C THR A 84 24.37 15.60 62.78
N GLY A 85 25.55 15.44 62.17
CA GLY A 85 25.94 16.12 60.94
C GLY A 85 25.75 15.28 59.67
N ASP A 86 25.33 14.02 59.82
CA ASP A 86 25.15 13.04 58.75
C ASP A 86 23.68 12.98 58.29
N ASP A 87 23.42 12.43 57.10
CA ASP A 87 22.08 12.25 56.56
C ASP A 87 21.67 10.77 56.57
N PHE A 88 20.73 10.40 57.45
CA PHE A 88 20.25 9.04 57.61
C PHE A 88 19.58 8.46 56.34
N THR A 89 19.04 9.32 55.47
CA THR A 89 18.37 8.91 54.22
C THR A 89 19.34 8.42 53.15
N THR A 90 20.62 8.73 53.29
CA THR A 90 21.67 8.34 52.33
C THR A 90 22.28 6.96 52.61
N ILE A 91 21.88 6.31 53.71
CA ILE A 91 22.37 4.98 54.06
C ILE A 91 21.78 3.95 53.08
N ASP A 92 22.66 3.29 52.33
CA ASP A 92 22.29 2.23 51.39
C ASP A 92 22.09 0.90 52.14
N TRP A 93 20.88 0.70 52.66
CA TRP A 93 20.51 -0.50 53.43
C TRP A 93 20.60 -1.81 52.62
N ALA A 94 20.61 -1.75 51.28
CA ALA A 94 20.71 -2.93 50.41
C ALA A 94 22.11 -3.57 50.47
N ASN A 95 23.14 -2.74 50.68
CA ASN A 95 24.54 -3.18 50.75
C ASN A 95 25.00 -3.54 52.17
N GLY A 96 24.13 -4.14 52.98
CA GLY A 96 24.46 -4.67 54.31
C GLY A 96 25.56 -5.75 54.28
N PRO A 97 26.07 -6.20 55.44
CA PRO A 97 25.52 -6.00 56.78
C PRO A 97 25.92 -4.67 57.42
N TYR A 98 25.09 -4.19 58.35
CA TYR A 98 25.36 -3.02 59.19
C TYR A 98 25.52 -3.42 60.66
N PHE A 99 26.35 -2.67 61.38
CA PHE A 99 26.63 -2.83 62.80
C PHE A 99 26.29 -1.54 63.54
N ILE A 100 25.76 -1.66 64.75
CA ILE A 100 25.45 -0.57 65.66
C ILE A 100 26.43 -0.59 66.83
N GLU A 101 27.15 0.51 67.02
CA GLU A 101 27.98 0.77 68.19
C GLU A 101 27.28 1.78 69.09
N VAL A 102 27.24 1.47 70.38
CA VAL A 102 26.59 2.30 71.40
C VAL A 102 27.65 2.78 72.37
N ALA A 103 27.71 4.09 72.60
CA ALA A 103 28.59 4.71 73.57
C ALA A 103 27.79 5.60 74.54
N LEU A 104 28.23 5.67 75.80
CA LEU A 104 27.49 6.27 76.91
C LEU A 104 28.37 7.27 77.66
N ASP A 105 27.79 8.43 77.98
CA ASP A 105 28.23 9.33 79.04
C ASP A 105 27.18 9.30 80.17
N ALA A 106 27.52 8.63 81.27
CA ALA A 106 26.62 8.47 82.41
C ALA A 106 26.29 9.78 83.15
N THR A 107 27.04 10.86 82.89
CA THR A 107 26.83 12.18 83.51
C THR A 107 25.99 13.13 82.64
N GLY A 108 25.58 12.69 81.45
CA GLY A 108 24.81 13.53 80.53
C GLY A 108 25.66 14.44 79.64
N GLY A 109 26.99 14.31 79.70
CA GLY A 109 27.93 15.07 78.89
C GLY A 109 28.20 14.46 77.51
N THR A 110 29.34 14.83 76.93
CA THR A 110 29.79 14.39 75.60
C THR A 110 31.07 13.55 75.65
N SER A 111 31.45 13.03 76.83
CA SER A 111 32.64 12.19 77.02
C SER A 111 32.24 10.72 76.99
N TYR A 112 31.93 10.22 75.80
CA TYR A 112 31.35 8.89 75.60
C TYR A 112 32.37 7.76 75.81
N SER A 113 31.94 6.71 76.49
CA SER A 113 32.65 5.42 76.59
C SER A 113 31.89 4.34 75.81
N VAL A 114 32.57 3.52 75.02
CA VAL A 114 31.94 2.49 74.18
C VAL A 114 31.43 1.34 75.04
N MET A 115 30.13 1.03 74.91
CA MET A 115 29.44 -0.04 75.63
C MET A 115 29.40 -1.35 74.84
N GLY A 116 29.56 -1.27 73.52
CA GLY A 116 29.69 -2.44 72.63
C GLY A 116 29.23 -2.18 71.20
N THR A 117 29.53 -3.13 70.32
CA THR A 117 29.12 -3.13 68.91
C THR A 117 28.42 -4.44 68.57
N SER A 118 27.26 -4.39 67.93
CA SER A 118 26.49 -5.57 67.51
C SER A 118 26.00 -5.43 66.06
N GLN A 119 25.67 -6.54 65.40
CA GLN A 119 25.12 -6.51 64.05
C GLN A 119 23.63 -6.15 64.08
N LEU A 120 23.20 -5.26 63.19
CA LEU A 120 21.78 -5.01 62.91
C LEU A 120 21.22 -6.16 62.07
N LEU A 121 20.24 -6.86 62.63
CA LEU A 121 19.53 -7.94 61.94
C LEU A 121 18.20 -7.44 61.39
N SER A 122 17.80 -7.91 60.22
CA SER A 122 16.50 -7.58 59.62
C SER A 122 15.36 -8.09 60.50
N VAL A 123 14.32 -7.26 60.69
CA VAL A 123 13.05 -7.69 61.29
C VAL A 123 12.24 -8.52 60.29
N PRO A 124 11.33 -9.42 60.76
CA PRO A 124 10.54 -10.28 59.86
C PRO A 124 9.75 -9.54 58.77
N TYR A 125 9.26 -8.33 59.06
CA TYR A 125 8.55 -7.49 58.08
C TYR A 125 9.48 -6.97 56.96
N ALA A 126 10.74 -6.65 57.29
CA ALA A 126 11.74 -6.19 56.32
C ALA A 126 12.20 -7.31 55.37
N LEU A 127 12.15 -8.59 55.81
CA LEU A 127 12.46 -9.73 54.94
C LEU A 127 11.43 -9.91 53.82
N HIS A 128 10.17 -9.50 54.03
CA HIS A 128 9.13 -9.58 53.02
C HIS A 128 9.23 -8.47 51.95
N ALA A 129 9.82 -7.32 52.30
CA ALA A 129 10.09 -6.23 51.35
C ALA A 129 11.20 -6.57 50.33
N LYS A 130 12.09 -7.51 50.64
CA LYS A 130 13.16 -7.99 49.73
C LYS A 130 12.62 -8.63 48.44
N THR A 131 11.37 -9.09 48.44
CA THR A 131 10.73 -9.68 47.25
C THR A 131 10.36 -8.64 46.18
N VAL A 132 10.52 -7.34 46.47
CA VAL A 132 10.10 -6.23 45.59
C VAL A 132 11.29 -5.52 44.92
N GLU A 133 12.53 -5.74 45.37
CA GLU A 133 13.70 -4.95 44.94
C GLU A 133 14.57 -5.58 43.84
N ILE A 134 14.25 -6.79 43.36
CA ILE A 134 14.90 -7.35 42.17
C ILE A 134 13.88 -7.43 41.05
N ASP A 135 13.61 -6.29 40.43
CA ASP A 135 12.93 -6.23 39.14
C ASP A 135 13.74 -5.34 38.18
N ASN A 136 14.37 -5.99 37.21
CA ASN A 136 14.94 -5.31 36.04
C ASN A 136 13.94 -5.39 34.85
N VAL A 137 12.67 -5.59 35.13
CA VAL A 137 11.56 -5.57 34.19
C VAL A 137 10.49 -4.59 34.73
N ASP A 138 9.82 -3.86 33.86
CA ASP A 138 9.11 -2.61 34.17
C ASP A 138 7.59 -2.84 34.22
N ASP A 139 7.09 -3.68 35.14
CA ASP A 139 5.63 -3.77 35.40
C ASP A 139 5.18 -4.48 36.69
N ALA A 140 6.07 -4.98 37.55
CA ALA A 140 5.71 -5.43 38.91
C ALA A 140 4.65 -6.56 38.99
N ASP A 141 4.49 -7.38 37.96
CA ASP A 141 4.01 -8.75 38.11
C ASP A 141 4.64 -9.70 37.08
N ASN A 142 5.06 -10.88 37.53
CA ASN A 142 5.68 -11.92 36.70
C ASN A 142 4.63 -13.01 36.38
N ASP A 143 3.38 -12.63 36.16
CA ASP A 143 2.30 -13.55 35.83
C ASP A 143 1.99 -13.51 34.31
N PRO A 144 2.55 -14.44 33.52
CA PRO A 144 2.31 -14.49 32.07
C PRO A 144 0.85 -14.81 31.71
N THR A 145 -0.03 -15.03 32.69
CA THR A 145 -1.46 -15.29 32.46
C THR A 145 -2.34 -14.05 32.55
N ASN A 146 -1.82 -12.91 33.01
CA ASN A 146 -2.59 -11.67 33.11
C ASN A 146 -2.23 -10.63 32.05
N GLU A 147 -1.14 -10.85 31.31
CA GLU A 147 -0.74 -10.02 30.18
C GLU A 147 -1.49 -10.42 28.90
N ILE A 148 -1.68 -9.44 28.02
CA ILE A 148 -2.13 -9.70 26.67
C ILE A 148 -0.95 -10.20 25.83
N GLU A 149 -0.80 -11.52 25.76
CA GLU A 149 0.14 -12.15 24.83
C GLU A 149 -0.24 -11.78 23.38
N LEU A 150 0.67 -11.11 22.67
CA LEU A 150 0.46 -10.80 21.25
C LEU A 150 0.33 -12.13 20.49
N PRO A 151 -0.80 -12.38 19.79
CA PRO A 151 -0.96 -13.60 19.02
C PRO A 151 0.20 -13.76 18.05
N SER A 152 0.75 -14.97 17.90
CA SER A 152 1.87 -15.24 16.98
C SER A 152 1.58 -14.92 15.51
N THR A 153 0.31 -14.70 15.17
CA THR A 153 -0.20 -14.26 13.86
C THR A 153 -0.38 -12.75 13.73
N ALA A 154 -0.10 -11.96 14.77
CA ALA A 154 -0.33 -10.52 14.77
C ALA A 154 0.71 -9.76 13.94
N ASN A 155 0.24 -8.92 13.02
CA ASN A 155 1.07 -7.97 12.27
C ASN A 155 0.87 -6.55 12.82
N VAL A 156 1.86 -5.69 12.61
CA VAL A 156 1.76 -4.26 12.93
C VAL A 156 0.57 -3.66 12.17
N GLY A 157 -0.43 -3.15 12.90
CA GLY A 157 -1.64 -2.53 12.34
C GLY A 157 -2.90 -3.39 12.39
N ASP A 158 -2.81 -4.63 12.86
CA ASP A 158 -3.98 -5.47 13.15
C ASP A 158 -4.73 -4.97 14.40
N VAL A 159 -6.02 -5.30 14.48
CA VAL A 159 -6.85 -5.03 15.66
C VAL A 159 -6.98 -6.33 16.45
N LEU A 160 -6.57 -6.31 17.72
CA LEU A 160 -6.80 -7.44 18.61
C LEU A 160 -8.29 -7.50 18.98
N THR A 161 -8.92 -8.64 18.70
CA THR A 161 -10.33 -8.90 19.03
C THR A 161 -10.44 -10.11 19.94
N TRP A 162 -11.32 -10.04 20.95
CA TRP A 162 -11.60 -11.16 21.83
C TRP A 162 -12.64 -12.09 21.21
N ASP A 163 -12.30 -13.36 20.97
CA ASP A 163 -13.20 -14.35 20.33
C ASP A 163 -14.07 -15.13 21.34
N GLY A 164 -13.94 -14.82 22.64
CA GLY A 164 -14.60 -15.54 23.72
C GLY A 164 -13.68 -16.50 24.49
N SER A 165 -12.50 -16.84 23.96
CA SER A 165 -11.51 -17.72 24.60
C SER A 165 -10.08 -17.17 24.54
N ASN A 166 -9.69 -16.55 23.43
CA ASN A 166 -8.35 -15.97 23.23
C ASN A 166 -8.44 -14.58 22.59
N TRP A 167 -7.42 -13.76 22.80
CA TRP A 167 -7.16 -12.63 21.94
C TRP A 167 -6.69 -13.16 20.58
N ILE A 168 -7.38 -12.78 19.51
CA ILE A 168 -7.00 -13.12 18.15
C ILE A 168 -6.62 -11.83 17.41
N SER A 169 -5.61 -11.93 16.54
CA SER A 169 -5.31 -10.86 15.61
C SER A 169 -6.38 -10.84 14.52
N SER A 170 -7.15 -9.75 14.44
CA SER A 170 -8.03 -9.49 13.31
C SER A 170 -7.25 -8.63 12.30
N PRO A 171 -7.10 -9.07 11.04
CA PRO A 171 -6.49 -8.24 10.01
C PRO A 171 -7.18 -6.88 10.01
N LYS A 172 -6.39 -5.80 9.87
CA LYS A 172 -6.91 -4.45 9.59
C LYS A 172 -8.12 -4.58 8.66
N SER A 173 -9.30 -4.10 9.11
CA SER A 173 -10.58 -4.10 8.34
C SER A 173 -10.23 -4.08 6.87
N GLY A 174 -10.42 -5.20 6.15
CA GLY A 174 -9.68 -5.50 4.90
C GLY A 174 -9.84 -4.46 3.80
N GLY A 175 -9.40 -3.23 3.97
CA GLY A 175 -9.80 -2.08 3.18
C GLY A 175 -11.29 -1.73 3.22
N LYS A 176 -11.60 -0.52 2.78
CA LYS A 176 -12.94 -0.13 2.33
C LYS A 176 -13.17 -0.70 0.94
N THR A 177 -14.44 -0.98 0.60
CA THR A 177 -14.83 -1.42 -0.75
C THR A 177 -14.40 -0.43 -1.84
N TYR A 178 -14.43 0.87 -1.52
CA TYR A 178 -13.99 1.96 -2.39
C TYR A 178 -12.84 2.72 -1.73
N LEU A 179 -11.73 2.86 -2.44
CA LEU A 179 -10.71 3.85 -2.18
C LEU A 179 -10.92 5.02 -3.14
N ILE A 180 -11.15 6.22 -2.60
CA ILE A 180 -11.42 7.43 -3.39
C ILE A 180 -10.40 8.50 -3.03
N LEU A 181 -9.60 8.93 -4.00
CA LEU A 181 -8.70 10.08 -3.92
C LEU A 181 -9.30 11.19 -4.78
N SER A 182 -9.62 12.35 -4.19
CA SER A 182 -10.29 13.43 -4.93
C SER A 182 -10.03 14.82 -4.33
N GLY A 183 -10.30 15.86 -5.10
CA GLY A 183 -10.21 17.26 -4.68
C GLY A 183 -8.77 17.72 -4.44
N ASP A 184 -8.58 18.59 -3.44
CA ASP A 184 -7.29 19.23 -3.18
C ASP A 184 -6.29 18.35 -2.41
N ILE A 185 -6.52 17.02 -2.37
CA ILE A 185 -5.68 16.06 -1.66
C ILE A 185 -4.23 16.12 -2.13
N THR A 186 -3.30 16.21 -1.18
CA THR A 186 -1.85 16.17 -1.42
C THR A 186 -1.33 14.73 -1.45
N ASP A 187 -0.13 14.52 -1.98
CA ASP A 187 0.55 13.20 -1.98
C ASP A 187 0.66 12.60 -0.57
N SER A 188 0.97 13.42 0.45
CA SER A 188 1.07 12.95 1.85
C SER A 188 -0.28 12.51 2.41
N GLU A 189 -1.35 13.23 2.12
CA GLU A 189 -2.71 12.88 2.58
C GLU A 189 -3.23 11.65 1.85
N ALA A 190 -2.95 11.53 0.55
CA ALA A 190 -3.27 10.34 -0.22
C ALA A 190 -2.53 9.12 0.32
N ALA A 191 -1.25 9.23 0.65
CA ALA A 191 -0.48 8.13 1.24
C ALA A 191 -1.07 7.66 2.59
N ILE A 192 -1.46 8.59 3.47
CA ILE A 192 -2.15 8.25 4.74
C ILE A 192 -3.46 7.53 4.44
N LYS A 193 -4.30 8.10 3.56
CA LYS A 193 -5.59 7.53 3.20
C LYS A 193 -5.48 6.13 2.58
N ILE A 194 -4.50 5.92 1.69
CA ILE A 194 -4.19 4.60 1.13
C ILE A 194 -3.81 3.65 2.26
N SER A 195 -2.92 4.06 3.17
CA SER A 195 -2.49 3.21 4.28
C SER A 195 -3.66 2.80 5.18
N GLU A 196 -4.66 3.68 5.37
CA GLU A 196 -5.81 3.45 6.25
C GLU A 196 -6.94 2.67 5.57
N GLU A 197 -7.21 2.93 4.29
CA GLU A 197 -8.42 2.48 3.60
C GLU A 197 -8.19 1.38 2.56
N LEU A 198 -6.96 1.15 2.12
CA LEU A 198 -6.66 0.06 1.19
C LEU A 198 -6.51 -1.28 1.91
N GLY A 199 -7.06 -2.35 1.33
CA GLY A 199 -6.86 -3.72 1.81
C GLY A 199 -7.60 -4.76 0.95
N SER A 200 -7.72 -6.00 1.45
CA SER A 200 -8.17 -7.17 0.68
C SER A 200 -9.62 -7.15 0.14
N ASN A 201 -10.49 -6.31 0.70
CA ASN A 201 -11.87 -6.06 0.29
C ASN A 201 -12.00 -4.81 -0.60
N THR A 202 -10.91 -4.09 -0.88
CA THR A 202 -10.97 -2.96 -1.81
C THR A 202 -11.23 -3.47 -3.22
N GLN A 203 -12.39 -3.13 -3.75
CA GLN A 203 -12.86 -3.57 -5.07
C GLN A 203 -12.77 -2.45 -6.10
N PHE A 204 -12.84 -1.20 -5.66
CA PHE A 204 -12.86 -0.04 -6.54
C PHE A 204 -11.83 0.98 -6.11
N ILE A 205 -11.09 1.51 -7.07
CA ILE A 205 -10.15 2.62 -6.87
C ILE A 205 -10.51 3.75 -7.82
N TYR A 206 -10.86 4.90 -7.25
CA TYR A 206 -11.20 6.12 -7.98
C TYR A 206 -10.20 7.23 -7.61
N ILE A 207 -9.49 7.74 -8.60
CA ILE A 207 -8.62 8.90 -8.49
C ILE A 207 -9.24 9.97 -9.39
N GLU A 208 -10.03 10.87 -8.82
CA GLU A 208 -10.93 11.73 -9.59
C GLU A 208 -10.86 13.19 -9.15
N ASN A 209 -10.80 14.12 -10.10
CA ASN A 209 -10.86 15.56 -9.83
C ASN A 209 -9.79 16.06 -8.84
N THR A 210 -8.57 15.52 -8.91
CA THR A 210 -7.48 15.97 -8.03
C THR A 210 -6.73 17.19 -8.58
N THR A 211 -6.36 18.11 -7.70
CA THR A 211 -5.67 19.36 -8.05
C THR A 211 -4.23 19.43 -7.57
N ASN A 212 -3.91 18.82 -6.42
CA ASN A 212 -2.58 18.85 -5.82
C ASN A 212 -1.88 17.48 -5.80
N LEU A 213 -2.61 16.40 -6.10
CA LEU A 213 -2.07 15.05 -6.13
C LEU A 213 -1.21 14.89 -7.38
N THR A 214 0.06 14.55 -7.20
CA THR A 214 1.04 14.38 -8.28
C THR A 214 1.43 12.93 -8.48
N THR A 215 1.53 12.14 -7.40
CA THR A 215 1.94 10.74 -7.46
C THR A 215 1.06 9.85 -6.58
N VAL A 216 0.84 8.62 -7.04
CA VAL A 216 0.09 7.59 -6.29
C VAL A 216 0.76 6.24 -6.47
N ASP A 217 1.06 5.56 -5.35
CA ASP A 217 1.58 4.20 -5.35
C ASP A 217 0.53 3.20 -4.86
N LEU A 218 0.11 2.32 -5.79
CA LEU A 218 -0.85 1.25 -5.58
C LEU A 218 -0.27 -0.08 -6.07
N SER A 219 1.06 -0.23 -6.04
CA SER A 219 1.78 -1.44 -6.46
C SER A 219 1.38 -2.71 -5.71
N GLN A 220 0.83 -2.57 -4.50
CA GLN A 220 0.32 -3.67 -3.67
C GLN A 220 -1.05 -4.22 -4.12
N VAL A 221 -1.76 -3.53 -5.02
CA VAL A 221 -3.09 -3.94 -5.51
C VAL A 221 -2.93 -4.99 -6.60
N SER A 222 -3.48 -6.19 -6.40
CA SER A 222 -3.41 -7.28 -7.39
C SER A 222 -4.68 -7.45 -8.21
N GLU A 223 -5.84 -7.12 -7.67
CA GLU A 223 -7.13 -7.36 -8.30
C GLU A 223 -8.11 -6.24 -7.95
N LEU A 224 -8.91 -5.82 -8.94
CA LEU A 224 -9.99 -4.85 -8.75
C LEU A 224 -11.25 -5.31 -9.48
N VAL A 225 -12.40 -4.90 -8.98
CA VAL A 225 -13.61 -4.89 -9.78
C VAL A 225 -13.56 -3.71 -10.75
N GLY A 226 -13.20 -2.50 -10.34
CA GLY A 226 -13.14 -1.35 -11.25
C GLY A 226 -12.11 -0.27 -10.89
N LEU A 227 -11.61 0.40 -11.91
CA LEU A 227 -10.58 1.44 -11.80
C LEU A 227 -10.99 2.69 -12.58
N LYS A 228 -10.95 3.86 -11.92
CA LYS A 228 -11.15 5.15 -12.57
C LYS A 228 -10.03 6.12 -12.20
N ILE A 229 -9.47 6.78 -13.20
CA ILE A 229 -8.48 7.85 -13.06
C ILE A 229 -8.96 8.98 -13.97
N MET A 230 -9.67 9.96 -13.41
CA MET A 230 -10.39 10.94 -14.21
C MET A 230 -10.17 12.38 -13.76
N ASP A 231 -10.06 13.30 -14.72
CA ASP A 231 -10.10 14.75 -14.49
C ASP A 231 -9.03 15.25 -13.49
N ASN A 232 -7.86 14.60 -13.46
CA ASN A 232 -6.78 14.96 -12.54
C ASN A 232 -5.83 15.97 -13.22
N SER A 233 -5.75 17.16 -12.63
CA SER A 233 -5.02 18.27 -13.24
C SER A 233 -3.52 18.24 -12.95
N SER A 234 -3.06 17.66 -11.84
CA SER A 234 -1.63 17.62 -11.47
C SER A 234 -1.02 16.21 -11.41
N LEU A 235 -1.85 15.18 -11.55
CA LEU A 235 -1.42 13.78 -11.42
C LEU A 235 -0.47 13.41 -12.55
N ALA A 236 0.79 13.17 -12.20
CA ALA A 236 1.87 12.90 -13.14
C ALA A 236 2.16 11.39 -13.27
N SER A 237 2.01 10.63 -12.18
CA SER A 237 2.27 9.20 -12.18
C SER A 237 1.37 8.38 -11.27
N VAL A 238 0.94 7.21 -11.73
CA VAL A 238 0.27 6.21 -10.90
C VAL A 238 0.93 4.84 -11.08
N ASN A 239 1.22 4.17 -9.97
CA ASN A 239 1.85 2.86 -9.97
C ASN A 239 0.85 1.74 -9.67
N PHE A 240 0.51 0.94 -10.69
CA PHE A 240 -0.26 -0.31 -10.58
C PHE A 240 0.59 -1.52 -11.01
N SER A 241 1.89 -1.50 -10.70
CA SER A 241 2.81 -2.55 -11.15
C SER A 241 2.44 -3.96 -10.69
N GLY A 242 1.69 -4.10 -9.58
CA GLY A 242 1.18 -5.38 -9.09
C GLY A 242 -0.21 -5.77 -9.59
N LEU A 243 -0.92 -4.89 -10.31
CA LEU A 243 -2.30 -5.13 -10.73
C LEU A 243 -2.35 -6.18 -11.84
N GLU A 244 -2.99 -7.32 -11.58
CA GLU A 244 -3.08 -8.44 -12.50
C GLU A 244 -4.42 -8.51 -13.24
N THR A 245 -5.53 -8.18 -12.57
CA THR A 245 -6.87 -8.31 -13.14
C THR A 245 -7.79 -7.15 -12.77
N VAL A 246 -8.59 -6.67 -13.73
CA VAL A 246 -9.72 -5.78 -13.44
C VAL A 246 -11.01 -6.19 -14.17
N PHE A 247 -12.09 -6.43 -13.41
CA PHE A 247 -13.31 -7.06 -13.94
C PHE A 247 -14.33 -6.13 -14.57
N SER A 248 -14.19 -4.81 -14.52
CA SER A 248 -15.17 -3.87 -15.10
C SER A 248 -14.49 -2.86 -16.01
N ASP A 249 -15.15 -1.73 -16.24
CA ASP A 249 -14.67 -0.70 -17.15
C ASP A 249 -13.53 0.09 -16.48
N ASN A 250 -12.32 -0.04 -17.04
CA ASN A 250 -11.19 0.79 -16.62
C ASN A 250 -11.17 2.06 -17.43
N MET A 251 -11.35 3.19 -16.75
CA MET A 251 -11.47 4.50 -17.38
C MET A 251 -10.34 5.40 -16.91
N ILE A 252 -9.42 5.71 -17.80
CA ILE A 252 -8.33 6.68 -17.60
C ILE A 252 -8.61 7.85 -18.52
N ILE A 253 -9.24 8.91 -18.01
CA ILE A 253 -9.82 9.96 -18.85
C ILE A 253 -9.40 11.36 -18.39
N ASN A 254 -9.05 12.24 -19.32
CA ASN A 254 -8.80 13.67 -19.06
C ASN A 254 -7.77 13.92 -17.94
N ASN A 255 -6.62 13.25 -18.01
CA ASN A 255 -5.50 13.50 -17.10
C ASN A 255 -4.40 14.25 -17.84
N ALA A 256 -4.45 15.58 -17.78
CA ALA A 256 -3.61 16.46 -18.59
C ALA A 256 -2.10 16.30 -18.32
N ASN A 257 -1.72 15.96 -17.09
CA ASN A 257 -0.31 15.83 -16.67
C ASN A 257 0.17 14.38 -16.51
N LEU A 258 -0.71 13.38 -16.68
CA LEU A 258 -0.37 11.97 -16.50
C LEU A 258 0.55 11.53 -17.64
N ASN A 259 1.81 11.28 -17.30
CA ASN A 259 2.83 10.85 -18.26
C ASN A 259 3.28 9.42 -18.02
N THR A 260 3.14 8.93 -16.78
CA THR A 260 3.60 7.60 -16.38
C THR A 260 2.47 6.81 -15.73
N LEU A 261 2.18 5.62 -16.27
CA LEU A 261 1.20 4.70 -15.71
C LEU A 261 1.74 3.27 -15.82
N TYR A 262 1.92 2.61 -14.68
CA TYR A 262 2.51 1.26 -14.64
C TYR A 262 1.42 0.19 -14.56
N PHE A 263 1.26 -0.60 -15.62
CA PHE A 263 0.39 -1.79 -15.67
C PHE A 263 1.18 -3.07 -15.97
N THR A 264 2.42 -3.16 -15.48
CA THR A 264 3.37 -4.20 -15.90
C THR A 264 2.88 -5.62 -15.63
N SER A 265 2.01 -5.86 -14.65
CA SER A 265 1.50 -7.21 -14.34
C SER A 265 0.09 -7.47 -14.88
N LEU A 266 -0.55 -6.51 -15.55
CA LEU A 266 -1.95 -6.62 -15.97
C LEU A 266 -2.10 -7.71 -17.03
N LYS A 267 -2.87 -8.75 -16.72
CA LYS A 267 -3.12 -9.91 -17.58
C LYS A 267 -4.51 -9.89 -18.19
N ASN A 268 -5.52 -9.52 -17.40
CA ASN A 268 -6.91 -9.65 -17.80
C ASN A 268 -7.72 -8.40 -17.46
N THR A 269 -8.55 -7.97 -18.40
CA THR A 269 -9.58 -6.98 -18.07
C THR A 269 -10.83 -7.09 -18.93
N ASN A 270 -11.91 -6.40 -18.56
CA ASN A 270 -13.10 -6.29 -19.39
C ASN A 270 -12.97 -5.18 -20.43
N ASN A 271 -12.61 -3.97 -20.01
CA ASN A 271 -12.34 -2.84 -20.90
C ASN A 271 -11.08 -2.09 -20.46
N LEU A 272 -10.38 -1.51 -21.44
CA LEU A 272 -9.25 -0.62 -21.18
C LEU A 272 -9.41 0.66 -22.00
N VAL A 273 -9.86 1.73 -21.35
CA VAL A 273 -10.22 2.98 -22.00
C VAL A 273 -9.29 4.10 -21.55
N PHE A 274 -8.60 4.69 -22.51
CA PHE A 274 -7.81 5.90 -22.38
C PHE A 274 -8.40 6.99 -23.27
N THR A 275 -8.72 8.14 -22.70
CA THR A 275 -9.27 9.27 -23.46
C THR A 275 -8.69 10.57 -22.94
N ASP A 276 -8.20 11.44 -23.82
CA ASP A 276 -7.65 12.76 -23.43
C ASP A 276 -6.50 12.67 -22.39
N ASN A 277 -5.52 11.79 -22.64
CA ASN A 277 -4.29 11.71 -21.85
C ASN A 277 -3.08 12.09 -22.74
N PRO A 278 -2.82 13.38 -22.95
CA PRO A 278 -1.90 13.84 -23.99
C PRO A 278 -0.42 13.59 -23.69
N LEU A 279 -0.03 13.32 -22.44
CA LEU A 279 1.38 13.18 -22.04
C LEU A 279 1.85 11.74 -21.83
N ILE A 280 0.98 10.74 -21.91
CA ILE A 280 1.40 9.33 -21.88
C ILE A 280 2.15 9.02 -23.18
N THR A 281 3.47 8.82 -23.10
CA THR A 281 4.30 8.58 -24.28
C THR A 281 4.40 7.11 -24.67
N SER A 282 4.32 6.23 -23.67
CA SER A 282 4.44 4.78 -23.84
C SER A 282 3.64 4.03 -22.79
N LEU A 283 3.08 2.87 -23.16
CA LEU A 283 2.48 1.92 -22.22
C LEU A 283 3.01 0.52 -22.46
N ASN A 284 3.51 -0.09 -21.39
CA ASN A 284 3.89 -1.50 -21.38
C ASN A 284 2.70 -2.33 -20.89
N LEU A 285 2.05 -3.03 -21.82
CA LEU A 285 0.97 -3.99 -21.56
C LEU A 285 1.39 -5.38 -22.08
N SER A 286 2.69 -5.69 -22.03
CA SER A 286 3.23 -6.93 -22.57
C SER A 286 2.68 -8.18 -21.88
N ASN A 287 2.18 -8.10 -20.64
CA ASN A 287 1.52 -9.21 -19.96
C ASN A 287 0.01 -9.31 -20.23
N LEU A 288 -0.60 -8.34 -20.93
CA LEU A 288 -2.03 -8.28 -21.16
C LEU A 288 -2.44 -9.34 -22.19
N GLU A 289 -3.21 -10.34 -21.76
CA GLU A 289 -3.63 -11.46 -22.58
C GLU A 289 -5.07 -11.32 -23.09
N ILE A 290 -5.98 -10.87 -22.22
CA ILE A 290 -7.42 -10.87 -22.50
C ILE A 290 -8.03 -9.53 -22.13
N ILE A 291 -8.75 -8.94 -23.08
CA ILE A 291 -9.65 -7.80 -22.87
C ILE A 291 -11.05 -8.21 -23.33
N LYS A 292 -11.94 -8.57 -22.41
CA LYS A 292 -13.23 -9.21 -22.75
C LYS A 292 -14.07 -8.44 -23.78
N TYR A 293 -14.09 -7.12 -23.69
CA TYR A 293 -14.90 -6.25 -24.54
C TYR A 293 -14.01 -5.42 -25.47
N GLY A 294 -13.30 -4.40 -24.99
CA GLY A 294 -12.53 -3.54 -25.88
C GLY A 294 -11.37 -2.78 -25.28
N ILE A 295 -10.43 -2.45 -26.15
CA ILE A 295 -9.34 -1.50 -25.91
C ILE A 295 -9.60 -0.23 -26.69
N GLN A 296 -9.51 0.91 -26.02
CA GLN A 296 -9.74 2.22 -26.62
C GLN A 296 -8.66 3.20 -26.19
N PHE A 297 -7.99 3.80 -27.16
CA PHE A 297 -7.14 4.97 -27.01
C PHE A 297 -7.67 6.07 -27.92
N ASP A 298 -8.17 7.15 -27.33
CA ASP A 298 -8.71 8.29 -28.07
C ASP A 298 -8.06 9.58 -27.56
N ARG A 299 -7.63 10.46 -28.48
CA ARG A 299 -6.95 11.73 -28.16
C ARG A 299 -5.79 11.57 -27.18
N CYS A 300 -5.05 10.47 -27.29
CA CYS A 300 -3.82 10.21 -26.56
C CYS A 300 -2.62 10.63 -27.42
N SER A 301 -2.52 11.93 -27.71
CA SER A 301 -1.63 12.48 -28.74
C SER A 301 -0.14 12.29 -28.43
N GLY A 302 0.25 12.08 -27.18
CA GLY A 302 1.63 11.77 -26.80
C GLY A 302 2.04 10.32 -27.03
N LEU A 303 1.08 9.39 -27.21
CA LEU A 303 1.36 7.96 -27.25
C LEU A 303 2.10 7.59 -28.54
N THR A 304 3.38 7.26 -28.42
CA THR A 304 4.27 6.91 -29.54
C THR A 304 4.51 5.40 -29.65
N SER A 305 4.39 4.68 -28.55
CA SER A 305 4.56 3.22 -28.50
C SER A 305 3.60 2.57 -27.50
N ILE A 306 3.08 1.41 -27.85
CA ILE A 306 2.31 0.55 -26.94
C ILE A 306 2.72 -0.90 -27.17
N ASP A 307 2.99 -1.63 -26.09
CA ASP A 307 3.31 -3.05 -26.17
C ASP A 307 2.07 -3.90 -25.88
N LEU A 308 1.55 -4.58 -26.91
CA LEU A 308 0.41 -5.51 -26.84
C LEU A 308 0.82 -6.91 -27.33
N SER A 309 2.10 -7.29 -27.17
CA SER A 309 2.68 -8.49 -27.76
C SER A 309 1.93 -9.78 -27.40
N ASN A 310 1.39 -9.88 -26.18
CA ASN A 310 0.69 -11.07 -25.72
C ASN A 310 -0.84 -10.94 -25.74
N LEU A 311 -1.40 -9.88 -26.32
CA LEU A 311 -2.86 -9.73 -26.43
C LEU A 311 -3.42 -10.80 -27.36
N LYS A 312 -4.15 -11.75 -26.78
CA LYS A 312 -4.77 -12.90 -27.47
C LYS A 312 -6.22 -12.63 -27.86
N LYS A 313 -6.98 -11.93 -27.02
CA LYS A 313 -8.44 -11.84 -27.17
C LYS A 313 -8.97 -10.44 -26.84
N THR A 314 -9.75 -9.87 -27.77
CA THR A 314 -10.58 -8.67 -27.50
C THR A 314 -11.67 -8.48 -28.54
N ASN A 315 -12.87 -8.00 -28.22
CA ASN A 315 -13.90 -7.81 -29.26
C ASN A 315 -13.70 -6.51 -30.06
N GLN A 316 -13.17 -5.46 -29.43
CA GLN A 316 -13.08 -4.14 -30.01
C GLN A 316 -11.68 -3.54 -29.85
N ILE A 317 -11.12 -3.04 -30.94
CA ILE A 317 -9.84 -2.35 -30.97
C ILE A 317 -10.08 -0.95 -31.50
N THR A 318 -9.89 0.07 -30.68
CA THR A 318 -10.05 1.47 -31.07
C THR A 318 -8.79 2.27 -30.78
N PHE A 319 -8.18 2.85 -31.82
CA PHE A 319 -7.04 3.77 -31.70
C PHE A 319 -7.33 5.01 -32.55
N SER A 320 -7.59 6.13 -31.89
CA SER A 320 -7.96 7.41 -32.49
C SER A 320 -7.02 8.51 -32.03
N SER A 321 -6.51 9.30 -32.98
CA SER A 321 -5.76 10.54 -32.69
C SER A 321 -4.57 10.34 -31.74
N THR A 322 -3.76 9.31 -32.00
CA THR A 322 -2.50 9.02 -31.30
C THR A 322 -1.28 9.36 -32.17
N SER A 323 -0.09 9.31 -31.58
CA SER A 323 1.20 9.48 -32.29
C SER A 323 1.93 8.16 -32.57
N LEU A 324 1.21 7.03 -32.51
CA LEU A 324 1.78 5.70 -32.76
C LEU A 324 2.40 5.62 -34.15
N THR A 325 3.58 5.02 -34.25
CA THR A 325 4.25 4.74 -35.54
C THR A 325 3.90 3.35 -36.07
N SER A 326 3.67 2.40 -35.17
CA SER A 326 3.26 1.03 -35.48
C SER A 326 2.21 0.54 -34.49
N LEU A 327 1.31 -0.31 -34.95
CA LEU A 327 0.37 -1.02 -34.09
C LEU A 327 0.43 -2.53 -34.39
N ASN A 328 0.85 -3.32 -33.39
CA ASN A 328 1.19 -4.73 -33.59
C ASN A 328 0.35 -5.63 -32.67
N PHE A 329 -0.26 -6.64 -33.26
CA PHE A 329 -1.08 -7.65 -32.60
C PHE A 329 -0.61 -9.05 -32.98
N PRO A 330 0.54 -9.51 -32.48
CA PRO A 330 1.15 -10.75 -32.95
C PRO A 330 0.57 -12.03 -32.34
N SER A 331 -0.28 -11.91 -31.30
CA SER A 331 -0.83 -13.05 -30.56
C SER A 331 -2.35 -13.20 -30.65
N LEU A 332 -3.05 -12.36 -31.44
CA LEU A 332 -4.51 -12.42 -31.53
C LEU A 332 -5.00 -13.80 -32.03
N GLU A 333 -6.02 -14.34 -31.36
CA GLU A 333 -6.60 -15.68 -31.58
C GLU A 333 -8.05 -15.62 -32.09
N SER A 334 -8.43 -16.50 -33.03
CA SER A 334 -9.74 -16.44 -33.71
C SER A 334 -10.92 -16.84 -32.82
N THR A 335 -10.68 -17.63 -31.77
CA THR A 335 -11.72 -18.26 -30.94
C THR A 335 -12.16 -17.39 -29.75
N GLY A 336 -11.64 -16.16 -29.62
CA GLY A 336 -11.90 -15.27 -28.48
C GLY A 336 -12.93 -14.18 -28.71
N PHE A 337 -13.45 -14.05 -29.93
CA PHE A 337 -14.29 -12.94 -30.37
C PHE A 337 -15.78 -13.31 -30.27
N THR A 338 -16.56 -12.61 -29.44
CA THR A 338 -18.04 -12.72 -29.43
C THR A 338 -18.67 -11.75 -30.43
N VAL A 339 -20.00 -11.77 -30.56
CA VAL A 339 -20.78 -10.86 -31.42
C VAL A 339 -20.31 -9.39 -31.35
N ASN A 340 -20.41 -8.65 -32.46
CA ASN A 340 -20.09 -7.22 -32.59
C ASN A 340 -18.60 -6.84 -32.51
N THR A 341 -17.76 -7.59 -33.22
CA THR A 341 -16.32 -7.32 -33.30
C THR A 341 -15.97 -6.15 -34.20
N SER A 342 -15.10 -5.25 -33.74
CA SER A 342 -14.68 -4.12 -34.55
C SER A 342 -13.23 -3.68 -34.36
N ILE A 343 -12.63 -3.19 -35.44
CA ILE A 343 -11.31 -2.55 -35.43
C ILE A 343 -11.50 -1.15 -36.01
N ASN A 344 -11.31 -0.11 -35.19
CA ASN A 344 -11.45 1.29 -35.57
C ASN A 344 -10.12 2.02 -35.33
N ILE A 345 -9.37 2.28 -36.39
CA ILE A 345 -8.06 2.94 -36.32
C ILE A 345 -8.17 4.24 -37.11
N SER A 346 -8.16 5.39 -36.44
CA SER A 346 -8.42 6.66 -37.11
C SER A 346 -7.53 7.83 -36.68
N GLY A 347 -7.20 8.70 -37.64
CA GLY A 347 -6.48 9.94 -37.35
C GLY A 347 -5.08 9.77 -36.74
N ASN A 348 -4.46 8.58 -36.84
CA ASN A 348 -3.10 8.35 -36.36
C ASN A 348 -2.12 8.70 -37.49
N THR A 349 -1.80 9.99 -37.63
CA THR A 349 -1.08 10.49 -38.82
C THR A 349 0.34 9.96 -38.95
N ASN A 350 0.97 9.50 -37.86
CA ASN A 350 2.32 8.92 -37.85
C ASN A 350 2.34 7.40 -38.06
N LEU A 351 1.16 6.75 -38.04
CA LEU A 351 1.02 5.31 -38.12
C LEU A 351 1.36 4.85 -39.53
N ASN A 352 2.46 4.13 -39.67
CA ASN A 352 2.96 3.64 -40.96
C ASN A 352 2.83 2.11 -41.10
N SER A 353 2.61 1.38 -40.01
CA SER A 353 2.37 -0.06 -40.05
C SER A 353 1.26 -0.49 -39.08
N ILE A 354 0.41 -1.40 -39.56
CA ILE A 354 -0.52 -2.17 -38.73
C ILE A 354 -0.25 -3.63 -39.02
N THR A 355 0.02 -4.41 -37.98
CA THR A 355 0.30 -5.84 -38.11
C THR A 355 -0.66 -6.62 -37.25
N PHE A 356 -1.44 -7.47 -37.91
CA PHE A 356 -2.21 -8.53 -37.28
C PHE A 356 -1.44 -9.82 -37.64
N SER A 357 -0.69 -10.42 -36.71
CA SER A 357 -0.03 -11.71 -37.01
C SER A 357 -0.86 -12.82 -36.39
N PRO A 358 -1.76 -13.47 -37.12
CA PRO A 358 -2.21 -14.77 -36.70
C PRO A 358 -1.06 -15.75 -36.95
N ASN A 359 -0.71 -16.55 -35.95
CA ASN A 359 0.01 -17.79 -36.20
C ASN A 359 -0.67 -18.52 -37.37
N ALA A 360 0.10 -18.99 -38.35
CA ALA A 360 -0.38 -19.59 -39.60
C ALA A 360 -1.34 -20.79 -39.44
N ALA A 361 -1.66 -21.19 -38.20
CA ALA A 361 -2.64 -22.20 -37.82
C ALA A 361 -4.06 -21.63 -37.55
N ASN A 362 -4.24 -20.32 -37.35
CA ASN A 362 -5.53 -19.72 -37.03
C ASN A 362 -6.26 -19.26 -38.30
N ILE A 363 -6.80 -20.25 -39.01
CA ILE A 363 -7.77 -20.09 -40.10
C ILE A 363 -9.11 -19.70 -39.43
N GLY A 364 -9.71 -18.53 -39.74
CA GLY A 364 -11.11 -18.26 -39.36
C GLY A 364 -11.42 -17.06 -38.47
N PHE A 365 -10.72 -15.91 -38.58
CA PHE A 365 -11.14 -14.69 -37.89
C PHE A 365 -12.29 -14.00 -38.64
N SER A 366 -13.49 -13.94 -38.05
CA SER A 366 -14.60 -13.13 -38.56
C SER A 366 -14.70 -11.81 -37.78
N ILE A 367 -14.71 -10.68 -38.50
CA ILE A 367 -14.88 -9.34 -37.93
C ILE A 367 -16.15 -8.71 -38.48
N ASN A 368 -16.97 -8.08 -37.63
CA ASN A 368 -18.14 -7.36 -38.11
C ASN A 368 -17.71 -6.09 -38.87
N THR A 369 -16.84 -5.27 -38.29
CA THR A 369 -16.39 -4.03 -38.95
C THR A 369 -14.90 -3.76 -38.78
N ILE A 370 -14.22 -3.46 -39.87
CA ILE A 370 -12.90 -2.80 -39.85
C ILE A 370 -13.03 -1.43 -40.49
N SER A 371 -12.60 -0.40 -39.76
CA SER A 371 -12.55 0.98 -40.21
C SER A 371 -11.18 1.56 -39.93
N ILE A 372 -10.44 1.88 -40.99
CA ILE A 372 -9.11 2.46 -40.93
C ILE A 372 -9.15 3.76 -41.73
N THR A 373 -9.22 4.89 -41.02
CA THR A 373 -9.54 6.17 -41.65
C THR A 373 -8.60 7.31 -41.24
N GLY A 374 -8.05 8.06 -42.19
CA GLY A 374 -7.24 9.25 -41.85
C GLY A 374 -5.85 8.95 -41.29
N ASN A 375 -5.31 7.73 -41.50
CA ASN A 375 -3.95 7.37 -41.09
C ASN A 375 -3.00 7.67 -42.26
N THR A 376 -2.64 8.93 -42.43
CA THR A 376 -2.02 9.45 -43.66
C THR A 376 -0.60 8.93 -43.95
N SER A 377 0.08 8.33 -42.97
CA SER A 377 1.39 7.68 -43.18
C SER A 377 1.30 6.18 -43.51
N LEU A 378 0.11 5.59 -43.44
CA LEU A 378 -0.08 4.16 -43.71
C LEU A 378 -0.07 3.92 -45.22
N THR A 379 0.92 3.18 -45.71
CA THR A 379 1.12 2.91 -47.15
C THR A 379 0.72 1.51 -47.58
N THR A 380 0.74 0.54 -46.68
CA THR A 380 0.42 -0.85 -46.97
C THR A 380 -0.35 -1.46 -45.84
N ILE A 381 -1.22 -2.42 -46.14
CA ILE A 381 -1.94 -3.18 -45.13
C ILE A 381 -2.19 -4.61 -45.58
N TYR A 382 -2.01 -5.53 -44.65
CA TYR A 382 -2.38 -6.93 -44.80
C TYR A 382 -3.62 -7.20 -43.94
N LEU A 383 -4.65 -7.80 -44.55
CA LEU A 383 -5.90 -8.17 -43.90
C LEU A 383 -5.97 -9.70 -43.77
N PRO A 384 -5.52 -10.29 -42.66
CA PRO A 384 -5.45 -11.75 -42.50
C PRO A 384 -6.80 -12.40 -42.11
N PHE A 385 -7.91 -11.67 -42.22
CA PHE A 385 -9.20 -12.12 -41.73
C PHE A 385 -9.85 -13.13 -42.69
N TYR A 386 -10.69 -14.00 -42.14
CA TYR A 386 -11.53 -14.93 -42.92
C TYR A 386 -12.76 -14.21 -43.47
N GLU A 387 -13.49 -13.51 -42.61
CA GLU A 387 -14.71 -12.81 -43.02
C GLU A 387 -14.74 -11.42 -42.39
N VAL A 388 -15.10 -10.41 -43.17
CA VAL A 388 -15.27 -9.05 -42.70
C VAL A 388 -16.55 -8.48 -43.29
N PHE A 389 -17.59 -8.31 -42.47
CA PHE A 389 -18.88 -7.85 -42.99
C PHE A 389 -18.78 -6.42 -43.55
N MET A 390 -18.12 -5.50 -42.84
CA MET A 390 -17.90 -4.13 -43.29
C MET A 390 -16.42 -3.76 -43.26
N CYS A 391 -15.84 -3.41 -44.40
CA CYS A 391 -14.44 -3.04 -44.54
C CYS A 391 -14.32 -1.63 -45.12
N TYR A 392 -13.87 -0.68 -44.30
CA TYR A 392 -13.69 0.72 -44.67
C TYR A 392 -12.22 1.11 -44.51
N LEU A 393 -11.53 1.39 -45.61
CA LEU A 393 -10.19 1.98 -45.58
C LEU A 393 -10.27 3.30 -46.33
N ASN A 394 -10.38 4.42 -45.62
CA ASN A 394 -10.69 5.71 -46.22
C ASN A 394 -9.69 6.81 -45.86
N ASN A 395 -9.36 7.68 -46.79
CA ASN A 395 -8.51 8.86 -46.52
C ASN A 395 -7.14 8.48 -45.89
N ASN A 396 -6.53 7.38 -46.33
CA ASN A 396 -5.16 7.02 -45.94
C ASN A 396 -4.20 7.21 -47.14
N SER A 397 -2.93 6.86 -47.00
CA SER A 397 -1.96 6.82 -48.11
C SER A 397 -1.73 5.40 -48.66
N VAL A 398 -2.69 4.49 -48.46
CA VAL A 398 -2.51 3.07 -48.80
C VAL A 398 -2.39 2.89 -50.30
N SER A 399 -1.26 2.34 -50.75
CA SER A 399 -0.98 2.04 -52.16
C SER A 399 -1.07 0.55 -52.49
N SER A 400 -1.08 -0.32 -51.47
CA SER A 400 -1.22 -1.77 -51.65
C SER A 400 -1.97 -2.41 -50.48
N ILE A 401 -2.89 -3.31 -50.81
CA ILE A 401 -3.64 -4.13 -49.86
C ILE A 401 -3.44 -5.58 -50.25
N THR A 402 -3.15 -6.43 -49.27
CA THR A 402 -3.16 -7.89 -49.45
C THR A 402 -4.12 -8.53 -48.47
N HIS A 403 -4.62 -9.70 -48.82
CA HIS A 403 -5.62 -10.43 -48.05
C HIS A 403 -5.16 -11.85 -47.74
N SER A 404 -5.75 -12.45 -46.72
CA SER A 404 -5.78 -13.91 -46.61
C SER A 404 -6.55 -14.50 -47.80
N ASN A 405 -6.11 -15.66 -48.31
CA ASN A 405 -6.77 -16.35 -49.43
C ASN A 405 -8.25 -16.68 -49.17
N LEU A 406 -8.67 -16.69 -47.90
CA LEU A 406 -10.05 -17.01 -47.50
C LEU A 406 -10.88 -15.77 -47.19
N PHE A 407 -10.36 -14.55 -47.41
CA PHE A 407 -11.05 -13.31 -47.06
C PHE A 407 -12.33 -13.10 -47.87
N ILE A 408 -13.47 -12.97 -47.18
CA ILE A 408 -14.80 -12.69 -47.75
C ILE A 408 -15.49 -11.53 -47.03
N THR A 409 -16.57 -11.00 -47.63
CA THR A 409 -17.37 -9.90 -47.03
C THR A 409 -18.86 -10.21 -46.85
N ASN A 410 -19.32 -11.39 -47.27
CA ASN A 410 -20.63 -12.00 -46.98
C ASN A 410 -21.82 -11.04 -46.99
N GLY A 411 -22.12 -10.45 -48.15
CA GLY A 411 -23.28 -9.56 -48.34
C GLY A 411 -23.15 -8.17 -47.72
N GLY A 412 -21.98 -7.80 -47.22
CA GLY A 412 -21.69 -6.47 -46.68
C GLY A 412 -20.96 -5.55 -47.66
N GLU A 413 -20.03 -4.74 -47.16
CA GLU A 413 -19.36 -3.68 -47.93
C GLU A 413 -17.84 -3.75 -47.83
N TYR A 414 -17.19 -3.57 -48.98
CA TYR A 414 -15.75 -3.41 -49.14
C TYR A 414 -15.47 -2.05 -49.79
N ASN A 415 -15.18 -1.06 -48.97
CA ASN A 415 -15.07 0.35 -49.35
C ASN A 415 -13.66 0.86 -49.07
N ILE A 416 -12.90 1.03 -50.14
CA ILE A 416 -11.53 1.50 -50.14
C ILE A 416 -11.47 2.77 -50.97
N THR A 417 -11.76 3.92 -50.37
CA THR A 417 -11.86 5.20 -51.08
C THR A 417 -10.87 6.23 -50.57
N MET A 418 -10.52 7.24 -51.37
CA MET A 418 -9.58 8.29 -50.95
C MET A 418 -8.23 7.74 -50.46
N ASN A 419 -7.68 6.72 -51.15
CA ASN A 419 -6.33 6.21 -50.92
C ASN A 419 -5.43 6.46 -52.14
N LYS A 420 -4.30 5.75 -52.22
CA LYS A 420 -3.33 5.83 -53.31
C LYS A 420 -3.15 4.48 -54.01
N LEU A 421 -4.21 3.66 -54.06
CA LEU A 421 -4.14 2.35 -54.71
C LEU A 421 -3.64 2.51 -56.15
N THR A 422 -2.84 1.55 -56.59
CA THR A 422 -2.44 1.48 -58.01
C THR A 422 -3.46 0.66 -58.80
N SER A 423 -3.54 0.83 -60.12
CA SER A 423 -4.37 -0.04 -60.98
C SER A 423 -4.02 -1.53 -60.81
N SER A 424 -2.75 -1.84 -60.54
CA SER A 424 -2.32 -3.22 -60.23
C SER A 424 -2.91 -3.72 -58.91
N SER A 425 -2.99 -2.87 -57.89
CA SER A 425 -3.62 -3.19 -56.61
C SER A 425 -5.14 -3.34 -56.75
N VAL A 426 -5.79 -2.48 -57.54
CA VAL A 426 -7.23 -2.62 -57.87
C VAL A 426 -7.48 -3.94 -58.61
N ASN A 427 -6.67 -4.27 -59.62
CA ASN A 427 -6.77 -5.53 -60.34
C ASN A 427 -6.59 -6.75 -59.40
N TYR A 428 -5.63 -6.69 -58.47
CA TYR A 428 -5.42 -7.75 -57.47
C TYR A 428 -6.67 -7.95 -56.60
N ILE A 429 -7.26 -6.87 -56.08
CA ILE A 429 -8.45 -6.93 -55.22
C ILE A 429 -9.63 -7.57 -55.97
N LEU A 430 -9.89 -7.12 -57.22
CA LEU A 430 -10.97 -7.67 -58.04
C LEU A 430 -10.74 -9.16 -58.32
N ASN A 431 -9.51 -9.54 -58.66
CA ASN A 431 -9.15 -10.93 -58.92
C ASN A 431 -9.35 -11.82 -57.69
N HIS A 432 -8.95 -11.34 -56.51
CA HIS A 432 -9.16 -12.03 -55.24
C HIS A 432 -10.63 -12.39 -55.04
N PHE A 433 -11.53 -11.41 -55.16
CA PHE A 433 -12.97 -11.63 -54.94
C PHE A 433 -13.64 -12.51 -56.00
N VAL A 434 -13.17 -12.49 -57.26
CA VAL A 434 -13.63 -13.44 -58.29
C VAL A 434 -13.23 -14.88 -57.95
N GLY A 435 -12.07 -15.07 -57.32
CA GLY A 435 -11.55 -16.37 -56.94
C GLY A 435 -12.22 -17.02 -55.72
N ILE A 436 -13.08 -16.30 -55.00
CA ILE A 436 -13.75 -16.81 -53.79
C ILE A 436 -14.85 -17.82 -54.15
N VAL A 437 -14.85 -18.95 -53.43
CA VAL A 437 -15.86 -20.02 -53.52
C VAL A 437 -16.45 -20.29 -52.13
N PRO A 438 -17.80 -20.28 -51.97
CA PRO A 438 -18.81 -19.98 -52.98
C PRO A 438 -18.79 -18.51 -53.42
N THR A 439 -19.24 -18.28 -54.66
CA THR A 439 -19.33 -16.95 -55.26
C THR A 439 -20.09 -15.99 -54.35
N GLN A 440 -19.49 -14.83 -54.06
CA GLN A 440 -20.10 -13.78 -53.27
C GLN A 440 -21.16 -13.03 -54.10
N VAL A 441 -22.29 -12.69 -53.46
CA VAL A 441 -23.41 -11.96 -54.07
C VAL A 441 -23.88 -10.85 -53.13
N SER A 442 -24.53 -9.81 -53.67
CA SER A 442 -25.05 -8.68 -52.88
C SER A 442 -23.98 -7.93 -52.06
N VAL A 443 -22.72 -7.95 -52.49
CA VAL A 443 -21.64 -7.18 -51.87
C VAL A 443 -21.47 -5.83 -52.60
N ASN A 444 -21.20 -4.77 -51.83
CA ASN A 444 -20.78 -3.48 -52.36
C ASN A 444 -19.24 -3.39 -52.39
N TYR A 445 -18.65 -3.32 -53.57
CA TYR A 445 -17.22 -3.11 -53.78
C TYR A 445 -16.97 -1.68 -54.29
N PHE A 446 -16.46 -0.80 -53.44
CA PHE A 446 -16.14 0.58 -53.78
C PHE A 446 -14.63 0.78 -53.73
N LEU A 447 -13.99 0.89 -54.89
CA LEU A 447 -12.54 1.06 -55.08
C LEU A 447 -12.23 2.37 -55.82
N GLU A 448 -13.01 3.41 -55.54
CA GLU A 448 -13.02 4.69 -56.27
C GLU A 448 -12.41 5.84 -55.47
N SER A 449 -12.30 7.00 -56.09
CA SER A 449 -11.67 8.20 -55.53
C SER A 449 -10.22 7.99 -55.10
N GLN A 450 -9.43 7.21 -55.84
CA GLN A 450 -7.99 7.11 -55.56
C GLN A 450 -7.27 8.37 -56.05
N THR A 451 -6.17 8.72 -55.39
CA THR A 451 -5.34 9.88 -55.77
C THR A 451 -3.87 9.45 -55.92
N PRO A 452 -3.35 9.29 -57.16
CA PRO A 452 -4.04 9.50 -58.45
C PRO A 452 -5.12 8.44 -58.75
N PRO A 453 -6.05 8.70 -59.70
CA PRO A 453 -7.04 7.72 -60.12
C PRO A 453 -6.41 6.41 -60.60
N ALA A 454 -7.04 5.29 -60.25
CA ALA A 454 -6.53 3.93 -60.46
C ALA A 454 -7.56 2.99 -61.10
N PRO A 455 -7.99 3.24 -62.35
CA PRO A 455 -8.97 2.39 -63.02
C PRO A 455 -8.42 0.96 -63.22
N PRO A 456 -9.27 -0.08 -63.17
CA PRO A 456 -8.86 -1.44 -63.49
C PRO A 456 -8.44 -1.57 -64.96
N THR A 457 -7.53 -2.49 -65.25
CA THR A 457 -6.98 -2.70 -66.60
C THR A 457 -6.90 -4.18 -66.97
N GLY A 458 -6.97 -4.50 -68.26
CA GLY A 458 -6.82 -5.87 -68.76
C GLY A 458 -7.77 -6.85 -68.08
N GLN A 459 -7.23 -7.88 -67.42
CA GLN A 459 -8.00 -8.87 -66.66
C GLN A 459 -8.86 -8.23 -65.55
N GLY A 460 -8.44 -7.11 -64.95
CA GLY A 460 -9.24 -6.44 -63.92
C GLY A 460 -10.60 -5.93 -64.44
N LEU A 461 -10.71 -5.54 -65.71
CA LEU A 461 -11.99 -5.18 -66.32
C LEU A 461 -12.92 -6.39 -66.46
N VAL A 462 -12.35 -7.56 -66.79
CA VAL A 462 -13.08 -8.83 -66.86
C VAL A 462 -13.54 -9.25 -65.47
N ASP A 463 -12.67 -9.13 -64.47
CA ASP A 463 -12.96 -9.48 -63.08
C ASP A 463 -14.06 -8.57 -62.50
N LYS A 464 -14.00 -7.25 -62.76
CA LYS A 464 -15.07 -6.29 -62.42
C LYS A 464 -16.42 -6.72 -63.01
N ASN A 465 -16.47 -7.00 -64.31
CA ASN A 465 -17.71 -7.41 -64.98
C ASN A 465 -18.24 -8.74 -64.45
N THR A 466 -17.35 -9.66 -64.10
CA THR A 466 -17.71 -10.96 -63.50
C THR A 466 -18.38 -10.74 -62.14
N LEU A 467 -17.81 -9.93 -61.26
CA LEU A 467 -18.41 -9.59 -59.97
C LEU A 467 -19.79 -8.93 -60.11
N ILE A 468 -19.96 -8.01 -61.08
CA ILE A 468 -21.26 -7.41 -61.39
C ILE A 468 -22.26 -8.47 -61.87
N SER A 469 -21.85 -9.37 -62.76
CA SER A 469 -22.70 -10.45 -63.28
C SER A 469 -23.15 -11.45 -62.19
N ASN A 470 -22.33 -11.59 -61.15
CA ASN A 470 -22.66 -12.38 -59.95
C ASN A 470 -23.66 -11.66 -59.02
N GLY A 471 -24.12 -10.44 -59.35
CA GLY A 471 -25.09 -9.69 -58.56
C GLY A 471 -24.47 -8.80 -57.47
N ASN A 472 -23.22 -8.37 -57.64
CA ASN A 472 -22.56 -7.40 -56.77
C ASN A 472 -22.61 -5.98 -57.36
N ASN A 473 -22.47 -4.97 -56.51
CA ASN A 473 -22.29 -3.58 -56.93
C ASN A 473 -20.80 -3.26 -56.94
N VAL A 474 -20.23 -2.82 -58.06
CA VAL A 474 -18.78 -2.58 -58.20
C VAL A 474 -18.50 -1.20 -58.80
N MET A 475 -17.90 -0.32 -58.00
CA MET A 475 -17.45 1.02 -58.42
C MET A 475 -15.92 1.11 -58.36
N THR A 476 -15.31 1.68 -59.39
CA THR A 476 -13.87 1.90 -59.53
C THR A 476 -13.66 3.26 -60.19
N ASP A 477 -12.44 3.81 -60.09
CA ASP A 477 -12.03 5.00 -60.85
C ASP A 477 -12.17 4.87 -62.37
#